data_AF-A0A4V4NFN7-F1
#
_entry.id   AF-A0A4V4NFN7-F1
#
_cell.length_a   1.000
_cell.length_b   1.000
_cell.length_c   1.000
_cell.angle_alpha   90.00
_cell.angle_beta   90.00
_cell.angle_gamma   90.00
#
_symmetry.space_group_name_H-M   'P 1'
#
loop_
_entity.id
_entity.type
_entity.pdbx_description
1 polymer ?
#
loop_
_entity_poly.entity_id
_entity_poly.type
_entity_poly.pdbx_seq_one_letter_code
_entity_poly.pdbx_strand_id
1 'polypeptide(L)'
;MSVSGSASSYGTMQDGDRIEASAVSVDDNTNCRERIAAIEGAEENLVSFLSSFGKLLENPGNPDTEVNKKLIVDCYTNLSDASIIFRRELKLLEQSLRVPPTLLKKDESATAKKLNSLLNKGH
;
A
#
# COMPACT_ATOMS: atom_id res chain seq x y z
N MET A 1 57.85 -36.57 -31.54
CA MET A 1 57.17 -37.64 -32.31
C MET A 1 55.67 -37.41 -32.24
N SER A 2 55.03 -37.75 -33.35
CA SER A 2 53.68 -37.51 -33.84
C SER A 2 52.47 -37.90 -32.94
N VAL A 3 51.48 -36.98 -32.94
CA VAL A 3 49.99 -37.05 -33.00
C VAL A 3 49.17 -38.31 -32.58
N SER A 4 48.08 -38.07 -31.83
CA SER A 4 46.65 -38.22 -32.25
C SER A 4 45.71 -37.83 -31.08
N GLY A 5 44.78 -36.86 -31.18
CA GLY A 5 43.40 -37.02 -31.71
C GLY A 5 42.47 -37.64 -30.65
N SER A 6 41.43 -36.99 -30.11
CA SER A 6 40.22 -36.55 -30.82
C SER A 6 39.39 -35.53 -30.02
N ALA A 7 38.73 -34.63 -30.75
CA ALA A 7 37.70 -33.70 -30.28
C ALA A 7 36.31 -34.36 -30.21
N SER A 8 35.45 -33.91 -29.29
CA SER A 8 33.97 -33.78 -29.42
C SER A 8 33.44 -33.24 -28.06
N SER A 9 32.97 -32.00 -27.92
CA SER A 9 31.81 -31.30 -28.49
C SER A 9 30.49 -31.51 -27.72
N TYR A 10 29.84 -30.36 -27.46
CA TYR A 10 28.47 -30.09 -26.99
C TYR A 10 28.18 -30.02 -25.48
N GLY A 11 27.71 -28.84 -25.05
CA GLY A 11 27.07 -28.65 -23.74
C GLY A 11 26.85 -27.20 -23.26
N THR A 12 26.42 -26.26 -24.11
CA THR A 12 25.84 -24.97 -23.65
C THR A 12 24.36 -25.17 -23.28
N MET A 13 23.98 -24.87 -22.03
CA MET A 13 22.63 -24.46 -21.61
C MET A 13 22.83 -23.50 -20.43
N GLN A 14 22.74 -22.18 -20.62
CA GLN A 14 21.54 -21.33 -20.58
C GLN A 14 20.70 -21.45 -19.30
N ASP A 15 20.74 -20.36 -18.54
CA ASP A 15 19.65 -19.66 -17.84
C ASP A 15 18.46 -20.48 -17.36
N GLY A 16 18.18 -20.41 -16.05
CA GLY A 16 16.91 -20.89 -15.51
C GLY A 16 16.77 -20.76 -14.00
N ASP A 17 16.26 -19.60 -13.59
CA ASP A 17 15.42 -19.41 -12.40
C ASP A 17 16.04 -19.67 -11.03
N ARG A 18 17.02 -18.84 -10.67
CA ARG A 18 17.12 -18.38 -9.28
C ARG A 18 15.84 -17.60 -9.00
N ILE A 19 14.93 -18.17 -8.21
CA ILE A 19 13.75 -17.50 -7.71
C ILE A 19 14.24 -16.32 -6.87
N GLU A 20 14.35 -15.15 -7.48
CA GLU A 20 14.37 -13.88 -6.77
C GLU A 20 12.98 -13.76 -6.13
N ALA A 21 12.89 -14.21 -4.88
CA ALA A 21 11.85 -13.76 -3.99
C ALA A 21 11.84 -12.24 -4.11
N SER A 22 10.76 -11.71 -4.69
CA SER A 22 10.55 -10.29 -4.91
C SER A 22 10.81 -9.58 -3.58
N ALA A 23 11.98 -8.96 -3.46
CA ALA A 23 12.39 -8.24 -2.29
C ALA A 23 11.54 -6.96 -2.28
N VAL A 24 10.34 -7.05 -1.69
CA VAL A 24 9.73 -5.87 -1.08
C VAL A 24 10.79 -5.35 -0.11
N SER A 25 11.32 -4.17 -0.40
CA SER A 25 12.41 -3.63 0.39
C SER A 25 11.94 -3.49 1.84
N VAL A 26 12.84 -3.72 2.81
CA VAL A 26 12.53 -3.53 4.24
C VAL A 26 12.02 -2.10 4.50
N ASP A 27 12.42 -1.16 3.65
CA ASP A 27 12.00 0.24 3.66
C ASP A 27 10.53 0.42 3.26
N ASP A 28 10.02 -0.34 2.29
CA ASP A 28 8.61 -0.28 1.87
C ASP A 28 7.67 -0.77 2.98
N ASN A 29 8.05 -1.85 3.68
CA ASN A 29 7.26 -2.38 4.79
C ASN A 29 7.24 -1.45 6.01
N THR A 30 8.36 -0.77 6.27
CA THR A 30 8.46 0.21 7.36
C THR A 30 7.61 1.44 7.05
N ASN A 31 7.63 1.91 5.79
CA ASN A 31 6.78 3.00 5.32
C ASN A 31 5.28 2.66 5.41
N CYS A 32 4.88 1.45 5.00
CA CYS A 32 3.49 1.00 5.15
C CYS A 32 3.02 0.99 6.61
N ARG A 33 3.85 0.56 7.55
CA ARG A 33 3.51 0.56 8.98
C ARG A 33 3.32 1.98 9.53
N GLU A 34 4.21 2.91 9.19
CA GLU A 34 4.10 4.30 9.62
C GLU A 34 2.82 4.96 9.10
N ARG A 35 2.45 4.66 7.85
CA ARG A 35 1.20 5.16 7.23
C ARG A 35 -0.05 4.58 7.89
N ILE A 36 -0.03 3.29 8.22
CA ILE A 36 -1.13 2.65 8.97
C ILE A 36 -1.27 3.32 10.34
N ALA A 37 -0.18 3.51 11.08
CA ALA A 37 -0.20 4.18 12.38
C ALA A 37 -0.75 5.62 12.29
N ALA A 38 -0.42 6.36 11.21
CA ALA A 38 -0.98 7.69 10.98
C ALA A 38 -2.51 7.64 10.76
N ILE A 39 -3.00 6.65 10.01
CA ILE A 39 -4.43 6.43 9.79
C ILE A 39 -5.14 6.09 11.11
N GLU A 40 -4.58 5.17 11.90
CA GLU A 40 -5.11 4.81 13.22
C GLU A 40 -5.19 6.04 14.14
N GLY A 41 -4.15 6.89 14.17
CA GLY A 41 -4.19 8.16 14.92
C GLY A 41 -5.28 9.13 14.42
N ALA A 42 -5.56 9.15 13.12
CA ALA A 42 -6.68 9.94 12.58
C ALA A 42 -8.04 9.38 13.00
N GLU A 43 -8.18 8.05 13.11
CA GLU A 43 -9.38 7.41 13.63
C GLU A 43 -9.61 7.75 15.11
N GLU A 44 -8.56 7.76 15.94
CA GLU A 44 -8.65 8.19 17.34
C GLU A 44 -9.13 9.65 17.47
N ASN A 45 -8.66 10.52 16.57
CA ASN A 45 -9.15 11.90 16.49
C ASN A 45 -10.64 11.97 16.14
N LEU A 46 -11.13 11.12 15.22
CA LEU A 46 -12.56 11.05 14.90
C LEU A 46 -13.40 10.55 16.09
N VAL A 47 -12.90 9.56 16.83
CA VAL A 47 -13.56 9.09 18.06
C VAL A 47 -13.62 10.21 19.10
N SER A 48 -12.54 10.98 19.24
CA SER A 48 -12.47 12.14 20.13
C SER A 48 -13.43 13.25 19.71
N PHE A 49 -13.56 13.51 18.41
CA PHE A 49 -14.59 14.39 17.85
C PHE A 49 -16.00 13.93 18.26
N LEU A 50 -16.33 12.65 18.07
CA LEU A 50 -17.65 12.12 18.43
C LEU A 50 -17.94 12.26 19.92
N SER A 51 -16.94 12.06 20.78
CA SER A 51 -17.07 12.25 22.23
C SER A 51 -17.39 13.71 22.59
N SER A 52 -16.63 14.67 22.05
CA SER A 52 -16.86 16.10 22.28
C SER A 52 -18.20 16.57 21.71
N PHE A 53 -18.55 16.09 20.52
CA PHE A 53 -19.82 16.41 19.86
C PHE A 53 -21.01 15.83 20.63
N GLY A 54 -20.90 14.58 21.12
CA GLY A 54 -21.90 13.97 21.98
C GLY A 54 -22.16 14.79 23.24
N LYS A 55 -21.10 15.23 23.93
CA LYS A 55 -21.22 16.11 25.11
C LYS A 55 -21.89 17.45 24.81
N LEU A 56 -21.69 17.97 23.59
CA LEU A 56 -22.33 19.19 23.13
C LEU A 56 -23.83 18.98 22.89
N LEU A 57 -24.21 17.83 22.32
CA LEU A 57 -25.63 17.47 22.14
C LEU A 57 -26.35 17.20 23.46
N GLU A 58 -25.66 16.62 24.44
CA GLU A 58 -26.19 16.39 25.79
C GLU A 58 -26.33 17.67 26.60
N ASN A 59 -25.61 18.74 26.24
CA ASN A 59 -25.73 20.08 26.82
C ASN A 59 -26.28 21.08 25.80
N PRO A 60 -27.57 21.01 25.44
CA PRO A 60 -28.21 21.99 24.54
C PRO A 60 -28.34 23.39 25.17
N GLY A 61 -27.83 23.57 26.40
CA GLY A 61 -27.75 24.87 27.07
C GLY A 61 -26.85 25.85 26.33
N ASN A 62 -26.96 27.13 26.71
CA ASN A 62 -26.40 28.28 26.02
C ASN A 62 -25.01 28.01 25.38
N PRO A 63 -24.87 28.10 24.04
CA PRO A 63 -23.60 27.87 23.35
C PRO A 63 -22.48 28.83 23.81
N ASP A 64 -22.84 29.93 24.46
CA ASP A 64 -21.89 30.92 24.97
C ASP A 64 -21.20 30.56 26.29
N THR A 65 -21.49 29.39 26.87
CA THR A 65 -20.73 28.90 28.02
C THR A 65 -19.29 28.56 27.60
N GLU A 66 -18.32 28.90 28.44
CA GLU A 66 -16.90 28.59 28.17
C GLU A 66 -16.66 27.09 27.95
N VAL A 67 -17.45 26.23 28.61
CA VAL A 67 -17.42 24.77 28.39
C VAL A 67 -17.85 24.40 26.98
N ASN A 68 -18.97 24.94 26.48
CA ASN A 68 -19.46 24.64 25.13
C ASN A 68 -18.53 25.21 24.06
N LYS A 69 -18.00 26.44 24.25
CA LYS A 69 -16.99 27.00 23.35
C LYS A 69 -15.76 26.09 23.25
N LYS A 70 -15.27 25.59 24.38
CA LYS A 70 -14.15 24.64 24.40
C LYS A 70 -14.50 23.35 23.65
N LEU A 71 -15.67 22.76 23.90
CA LEU A 71 -16.12 21.55 23.20
C LEU A 71 -16.24 21.77 21.68
N ILE A 72 -16.73 22.94 21.25
CA ILE A 72 -16.79 23.31 19.82
C ILE A 72 -15.39 23.37 19.22
N VAL A 73 -14.45 24.05 19.90
CA VAL A 73 -13.05 24.11 19.46
C VAL A 73 -12.44 22.72 19.38
N ASP A 74 -12.64 21.88 20.39
CA ASP A 74 -12.14 20.50 20.42
C ASP A 74 -12.73 19.68 19.26
N CYS A 75 -14.01 19.85 18.95
CA CYS A 75 -14.65 19.21 17.79
C CYS A 75 -13.98 19.64 16.48
N TYR A 76 -13.79 20.94 16.28
CA TYR A 76 -13.18 21.45 15.05
C TYR A 76 -11.73 20.98 14.89
N THR A 77 -10.92 21.05 15.95
CA THR A 77 -9.52 20.63 15.93
C THR A 77 -9.39 19.14 15.59
N ASN A 78 -10.13 18.28 16.29
CA ASN A 78 -10.09 16.84 16.06
C ASN A 78 -10.51 16.47 14.63
N LEU A 79 -11.57 17.11 14.13
CA LEU A 79 -12.04 16.88 12.76
C LEU A 79 -11.07 17.43 11.71
N SER A 80 -10.48 18.61 11.95
CA SER A 80 -9.51 19.19 11.02
C SER A 80 -8.24 18.35 10.93
N ASP A 81 -7.74 17.88 12.07
CA ASP A 81 -6.50 17.11 12.14
C ASP A 81 -6.67 15.76 11.47
N ALA A 82 -7.77 15.04 11.78
CA ALA A 82 -8.14 13.81 11.09
C ALA A 82 -8.26 14.04 9.58
N SER A 83 -8.95 15.11 9.15
CA SER A 83 -9.12 15.42 7.74
C SER A 83 -7.80 15.71 7.02
N ILE A 84 -6.85 16.39 7.67
CA ILE A 84 -5.53 16.68 7.10
C ILE A 84 -4.76 15.37 6.89
N ILE A 85 -4.76 14.49 7.90
CA ILE A 85 -4.05 13.20 7.83
C ILE A 85 -4.63 12.34 6.71
N PHE A 86 -5.95 12.15 6.64
CA PHE A 86 -6.56 11.36 5.57
C PHE A 86 -6.26 11.90 4.18
N ARG A 87 -6.30 13.23 3.98
CA ARG A 87 -5.96 13.82 2.68
C ARG A 87 -4.49 13.64 2.32
N ARG A 88 -3.59 13.72 3.31
CA ARG A 88 -2.15 13.45 3.10
C ARG A 88 -1.95 12.01 2.67
N GLU A 89 -2.52 11.07 3.40
CA GLU A 89 -2.36 9.64 3.11
C GLU A 89 -2.99 9.22 1.78
N LEU A 90 -4.15 9.80 1.43
CA LEU A 90 -4.76 9.60 0.12
C LEU A 90 -3.85 10.08 -1.02
N LYS A 91 -3.25 11.27 -0.88
CA LYS A 91 -2.29 11.80 -1.88
C LYS A 91 -1.05 10.91 -2.02
N LEU A 92 -0.53 10.41 -0.90
CA LEU A 92 0.61 9.48 -0.92
C LEU A 92 0.22 8.15 -1.59
N LEU A 93 -1.00 7.66 -1.36
CA LEU A 93 -1.54 6.48 -2.03
C LEU A 93 -1.64 6.70 -3.55
N GLU A 94 -2.21 7.83 -3.99
CA GLU A 94 -2.31 8.20 -5.41
C GLU A 94 -0.94 8.30 -6.09
N GLN A 95 0.06 8.84 -5.39
CA GLN A 95 1.44 8.89 -5.87
C GLN A 95 2.06 7.49 -5.99
N SER A 96 1.81 6.61 -5.01
CA SER A 96 2.30 5.22 -5.04
C SER A 96 1.57 4.33 -6.05
N LEU A 97 0.30 4.63 -6.34
CA LEU A 97 -0.55 3.91 -7.30
C LEU A 97 -0.31 4.33 -8.75
N ARG A 98 0.44 5.42 -9.01
CA ARG A 98 0.95 5.70 -10.36
C ARG A 98 1.90 4.58 -10.74
N VAL A 99 1.34 3.57 -11.39
CA VAL A 99 2.05 2.44 -11.97
C VAL A 99 3.25 3.00 -12.75
N PRO A 100 4.49 2.59 -12.41
CA PRO A 100 5.66 2.93 -13.21
C PRO A 100 5.35 2.62 -14.68
N PRO A 101 5.64 3.50 -15.65
CA PRO A 101 5.38 3.24 -17.06
C PRO A 101 6.11 1.99 -17.58
N THR A 102 7.07 1.47 -16.82
CA THR A 102 7.77 0.20 -17.04
C THR A 102 6.96 -1.05 -16.72
N LEU A 103 5.88 -0.97 -15.92
CA LEU A 103 5.01 -2.11 -15.56
C LEU A 103 3.88 -2.36 -16.56
N LEU A 104 3.65 -1.47 -17.54
CA LEU A 104 2.66 -1.66 -18.61
C LEU A 104 3.14 -2.59 -19.74
N LYS A 105 4.31 -3.23 -19.61
CA LYS A 105 4.83 -4.20 -20.57
C LYS A 105 5.22 -5.51 -19.90
N LYS A 106 4.27 -6.20 -19.28
CA LYS A 106 4.42 -7.64 -19.06
C LYS A 106 3.24 -8.31 -19.72
N ASP A 107 3.53 -8.95 -20.85
CA ASP A 107 2.59 -9.69 -21.70
C ASP A 107 1.64 -10.55 -20.85
N GLU A 108 0.44 -10.03 -20.58
CA GLU A 108 -0.68 -10.81 -20.03
C GLU A 108 -0.96 -12.05 -20.92
N SER A 109 -0.61 -11.94 -22.20
CA SER A 109 -0.62 -13.00 -23.21
C SER A 109 0.18 -14.24 -22.81
N ALA A 110 1.38 -14.12 -22.21
CA ALA A 110 2.22 -15.28 -21.92
C ALA A 110 1.65 -16.12 -20.75
N THR A 111 1.21 -15.45 -19.69
CA THR A 111 0.66 -16.09 -18.50
C THR A 111 -0.73 -16.69 -18.78
N ALA A 112 -1.58 -15.96 -19.51
CA ALA A 112 -2.91 -16.45 -19.91
C ALA A 112 -2.83 -17.62 -20.90
N LYS A 113 -1.87 -17.62 -21.85
CA LYS A 113 -1.65 -18.75 -22.77
C LYS A 113 -1.13 -19.98 -22.05
N LYS A 114 -0.21 -19.82 -21.09
CA LYS A 114 0.33 -20.94 -20.32
C LYS A 114 -0.76 -21.58 -19.44
N LEU A 115 -1.58 -20.75 -18.78
CA LEU A 115 -2.73 -21.21 -17.99
C LEU A 115 -3.75 -21.97 -18.85
N ASN A 116 -4.15 -21.41 -19.99
CA ASN A 116 -5.08 -22.06 -20.91
C ASN A 116 -4.50 -23.36 -21.51
N SER A 117 -3.19 -23.42 -21.77
CA SER A 117 -2.55 -24.64 -22.26
C SER A 117 -2.51 -25.76 -21.21
N LEU A 118 -2.47 -25.42 -19.92
CA LEU A 118 -2.50 -26.39 -18.83
C LEU A 118 -3.92 -26.88 -18.56
N LEU A 119 -4.92 -26.01 -18.67
CA LEU A 119 -6.33 -26.38 -18.55
C LEU A 119 -6.81 -27.26 -19.72
N ASN A 120 -6.37 -26.98 -20.94
CA ASN A 120 -6.79 -27.73 -22.14
C ASN A 120 -6.02 -29.03 -22.37
N LYS A 121 -4.94 -29.31 -21.63
CA LYS A 121 -4.20 -30.59 -21.69
C LYS A 121 -4.70 -31.64 -20.69
N GLY A 122 -5.66 -31.27 -19.83
CA GLY A 122 -6.24 -32.15 -18.82
C GLY A 122 -7.49 -32.92 -19.27
N HIS A 123 -7.81 -32.93 -20.58
CA HIS A 123 -8.94 -33.65 -21.17
C HIS A 123 -8.48 -34.61 -22.27
#